data_AF-A0A962UV65-F1
#
_entry.id   AF-A0A962UV65-F1
#
_cell.length_a   1.000
_cell.length_b   1.000
_cell.length_c   1.000
_cell.angle_alpha   90.00
_cell.angle_beta   90.00
_cell.angle_gamma   90.00
#
_symmetry.space_group_name_H-M   'P 1'
#
loop_
_entity.id
_entity.type
_entity.pdbx_description
1 polymer ?
#
loop_
_entity_poly.entity_id
_entity_poly.type
_entity_poly.pdbx_seq_one_letter_code
_entity_poly.pdbx_strand_id
1 'polypeptide(L)'
;ILIVEFANQLQETDGASKREAIERASTIRLRPILMTTVAMLVAMIPLLTASGPGAVSRFHIGLVITTGLGIGTLFTLFVVPAVYLLLARDHNATAASHGDEPTGAPERAT
;
A
#
# COMPACT_ATOMS: atom_id res chain seq x y z
N ILE A 1 -1.33 -5.46 -2.08
CA ILE A 1 -1.99 -6.42 -1.15
C ILE A 1 -1.60 -6.10 0.29
N LEU A 2 -0.34 -6.35 0.70
CA LEU A 2 0.09 -6.14 2.10
C LEU A 2 -0.08 -4.71 2.65
N ILE A 3 0.01 -3.68 1.81
CA ILE A 3 -0.26 -2.29 2.21
C ILE A 3 -1.72 -2.11 2.67
N VAL A 4 -2.67 -2.65 1.89
CA VAL A 4 -4.11 -2.54 2.17
C VAL A 4 -4.48 -3.38 3.39
N GLU A 5 -3.91 -4.57 3.51
CA GLU A 5 -4.11 -5.47 4.65
C GLU A 5 -3.62 -4.83 5.96
N PHE A 6 -2.40 -4.27 5.98
CA PHE A 6 -1.90 -3.55 7.15
C PHE A 6 -2.72 -2.30 7.46
N ALA A 7 -3.18 -1.57 6.44
CA ALA A 7 -4.03 -0.41 6.65
C ALA A 7 -5.40 -0.83 7.24
N ASN A 8 -6.00 -1.92 6.78
CA ASN A 8 -7.24 -2.43 7.35
C ASN A 8 -7.05 -2.90 8.79
N GLN A 9 -5.99 -3.67 9.06
CA GLN A 9 -5.62 -4.11 10.40
C GLN A 9 -5.49 -2.92 11.37
N LEU A 10 -4.84 -1.83 10.93
CA LEU A 10 -4.63 -0.65 11.77
C LEU A 10 -5.92 0.14 12.06
N GLN A 11 -6.88 0.12 11.14
CA GLN A 11 -8.20 0.68 11.42
C GLN A 11 -8.96 -0.18 12.42
N GLU A 12 -8.88 -1.50 12.30
CA GLU A 12 -9.61 -2.45 13.14
C GLU A 12 -9.06 -2.53 14.57
N THR A 13 -7.73 -2.57 14.76
CA THR A 13 -7.13 -2.74 16.10
C THR A 13 -6.80 -1.45 16.80
N ASP A 14 -6.33 -0.45 16.06
CA ASP A 14 -5.80 0.79 16.65
C ASP A 14 -6.81 1.93 16.56
N GLY A 15 -7.97 1.70 15.91
CA GLY A 15 -8.95 2.75 15.62
C GLY A 15 -8.35 3.89 14.79
N ALA A 16 -7.30 3.63 14.01
CA ALA A 16 -6.65 4.66 13.20
C ALA A 16 -7.60 5.16 12.10
N SER A 17 -7.54 6.45 11.77
CA SER A 17 -8.28 6.96 10.61
C SER A 17 -7.77 6.32 9.31
N LYS A 18 -8.61 6.23 8.26
CA LYS A 18 -8.20 5.72 6.94
C LYS A 18 -6.89 6.29 6.43
N ARG A 19 -6.69 7.60 6.64
CA ARG A 19 -5.50 8.31 6.19
C ARG A 19 -4.26 7.94 6.99
N GLU A 20 -4.38 7.92 8.30
CA GLU A 20 -3.28 7.52 9.18
C GLU A 20 -2.88 6.05 8.96
N ALA A 21 -3.87 5.19 8.79
CA ALA A 21 -3.66 3.77 8.54
C ALA A 21 -2.86 3.51 7.25
N ILE A 22 -3.23 4.18 6.15
CA ILE A 22 -2.55 3.97 4.87
C ILE A 22 -1.14 4.60 4.84
N GLU A 23 -0.93 5.73 5.52
CA GLU A 23 0.39 6.37 5.62
C GLU A 23 1.37 5.48 6.41
N ARG A 24 0.93 4.95 7.55
CA ARG A 24 1.73 4.03 8.38
C ARG A 24 2.00 2.71 7.64
N ALA A 25 0.97 2.10 7.04
CA ALA A 25 1.12 0.85 6.28
C ALA A 25 2.06 1.00 5.08
N SER A 26 1.96 2.11 4.34
CA SER A 26 2.84 2.40 3.21
C SER A 26 4.30 2.55 3.64
N THR A 27 4.55 3.23 4.77
CA THR A 27 5.92 3.45 5.28
C THR A 27 6.62 2.15 5.68
N ILE A 28 5.90 1.21 6.29
CA ILE A 28 6.45 -0.10 6.70
C ILE A 28 6.87 -0.91 5.47
N ARG A 29 6.11 -0.83 4.38
CA ARG A 29 6.33 -1.63 3.17
C ARG A 29 7.23 -0.94 2.13
N LEU A 30 7.34 0.38 2.16
CA LEU A 30 8.16 1.16 1.24
C LEU A 30 9.62 0.67 1.22
N ARG A 31 10.21 0.46 2.41
CA ARG A 31 11.58 -0.04 2.53
C ARG A 31 11.76 -1.41 1.85
N PRO A 32 10.98 -2.45 2.18
CA PRO A 32 11.05 -3.73 1.47
C PRO A 32 10.79 -3.65 -0.05
N ILE A 33 9.79 -2.87 -0.49
CA ILE A 33 9.45 -2.75 -1.92
C ILE A 33 10.59 -2.11 -2.71
N LEU A 34 11.17 -1.04 -2.16
CA LEU A 34 12.32 -0.38 -2.80
C LEU A 34 13.55 -1.27 -2.76
N MET A 35 13.80 -2.01 -1.67
CA MET A 35 14.92 -2.94 -1.57
C MET A 35 14.92 -3.97 -2.70
N THR A 36 13.78 -4.63 -2.95
CA THR A 36 13.68 -5.64 -4.01
C THR A 36 13.74 -5.01 -5.40
N THR A 37 13.05 -3.88 -5.59
CA THR A 37 13.05 -3.18 -6.88
C THR A 37 14.46 -2.74 -7.26
N VAL A 38 15.17 -2.07 -6.34
CA VAL A 38 16.54 -1.61 -6.58
C VAL A 38 17.49 -2.78 -6.81
N ALA A 39 17.38 -3.86 -6.03
CA ALA A 39 18.20 -5.05 -6.24
C ALA A 39 17.99 -5.66 -7.64
N MET A 40 16.74 -5.77 -8.10
CA MET A 40 16.44 -6.24 -9.45
C MET A 40 16.98 -5.29 -10.53
N LEU A 41 16.81 -3.98 -10.36
CA LEU A 41 17.33 -2.99 -11.31
C LEU A 41 18.86 -3.07 -11.43
N VAL A 42 19.56 -3.23 -10.30
CA VAL A 42 21.01 -3.44 -10.28
C VAL A 42 21.40 -4.74 -10.99
N ALA A 43 20.65 -5.82 -10.78
CA ALA A 43 20.88 -7.09 -11.46
C ALA A 43 20.70 -7.01 -13.00
N MET A 44 19.91 -6.05 -13.49
CA MET A 44 19.70 -5.85 -14.94
C MET A 44 20.81 -5.01 -15.59
N ILE A 45 21.61 -4.25 -14.83
CA ILE A 45 22.72 -3.43 -15.35
C ILE A 45 23.64 -4.23 -16.30
N PRO A 46 24.19 -5.40 -15.92
CA PRO A 46 25.08 -6.14 -16.81
C PRO A 46 24.40 -6.64 -18.08
N LEU A 47 23.10 -6.95 -18.05
CA LEU A 47 22.35 -7.34 -19.25
C LEU A 47 22.19 -6.16 -20.21
N LEU A 48 21.97 -4.96 -19.69
CA LEU A 48 21.79 -3.74 -20.47
C LEU A 48 23.11 -3.22 -21.06
N THR A 49 24.25 -3.51 -20.43
CA THR A 49 25.57 -3.10 -20.90
C THR A 49 26.30 -4.18 -21.69
N ALA A 50 25.77 -5.41 -21.75
CA ALA A 50 26.43 -6.53 -22.41
C ALA A 50 26.57 -6.31 -23.92
N SER A 51 27.74 -6.65 -24.45
CA SER A 51 28.05 -6.64 -25.87
C SER A 51 28.44 -8.03 -26.36
N GLY A 52 28.22 -8.33 -27.64
CA GLY A 52 28.54 -9.62 -28.27
C GLY A 52 27.31 -10.37 -28.79
N PRO A 53 27.45 -11.66 -29.12
CA PRO A 53 26.37 -12.47 -29.68
C PRO A 53 25.14 -12.49 -28.77
N GLY A 54 23.98 -12.14 -29.34
CA GLY A 54 22.72 -12.08 -28.60
C GLY A 54 22.55 -10.86 -27.69
N ALA A 55 23.46 -9.87 -27.74
CA ALA A 55 23.35 -8.64 -26.94
C ALA A 55 22.03 -7.89 -27.17
N VAL A 56 21.57 -7.77 -28.42
CA VAL A 56 20.30 -7.10 -28.75
C VAL A 56 19.11 -7.77 -28.06
N SER A 57 19.08 -9.11 -28.03
CA SER A 57 18.00 -9.86 -27.37
C SER A 57 18.03 -9.67 -25.84
N ARG A 58 19.22 -9.73 -25.24
CA ARG A 58 19.43 -9.49 -23.80
C ARG A 58 19.07 -8.05 -23.39
N PHE A 59 19.39 -7.09 -24.25
CA PHE A 59 19.04 -5.69 -24.06
C PHE A 59 17.52 -5.50 -24.08
N HIS A 60 16.80 -6.08 -25.05
CA HIS A 60 15.34 -5.97 -25.12
C HIS A 60 14.65 -6.54 -23.88
N ILE A 61 15.03 -7.75 -23.44
CA ILE A 61 14.42 -8.34 -22.24
C ILE A 61 14.77 -7.54 -20.98
N GLY A 62 16.03 -7.09 -20.85
CA GLY A 62 16.45 -6.24 -19.74
C GLY A 62 15.67 -4.93 -19.69
N LEU A 63 15.50 -4.26 -20.84
CA LEU A 63 14.78 -3.01 -20.94
C LEU A 63 13.31 -3.16 -20.53
N VAL A 64 12.61 -4.16 -21.06
CA VAL A 64 11.19 -4.41 -20.74
C VAL A 64 11.01 -4.68 -19.24
N ILE A 65 11.87 -5.49 -18.64
CA ILE A 65 11.80 -5.81 -17.20
C ILE A 65 12.07 -4.55 -16.37
N THR A 66 13.14 -3.83 -16.66
CA THR A 66 13.53 -2.63 -15.91
C THR A 66 12.45 -1.54 -15.99
N THR A 67 11.92 -1.27 -17.19
CA THR A 67 10.87 -0.27 -17.37
C THR A 67 9.55 -0.71 -16.74
N GLY A 68 9.13 -1.96 -16.95
CA GLY A 68 7.89 -2.50 -16.38
C GLY A 68 7.90 -2.52 -14.85
N LEU A 69 9.01 -2.97 -14.26
CA LEU A 69 9.20 -2.98 -12.81
C LEU A 69 9.28 -1.57 -12.24
N GLY A 70 10.05 -0.67 -12.87
CA GLY A 70 10.19 0.71 -12.40
C GLY A 70 8.85 1.46 -12.38
N ILE A 71 8.14 1.43 -13.50
CA ILE A 71 6.83 2.08 -13.62
C ILE A 71 5.81 1.38 -12.72
N GLY A 72 5.78 0.04 -12.71
CA GLY A 72 4.84 -0.74 -11.91
C GLY A 72 5.02 -0.53 -10.40
N THR A 73 6.26 -0.40 -9.93
CA THR A 73 6.55 -0.08 -8.52
C THR A 73 6.06 1.32 -8.16
N LEU A 74 6.31 2.34 -9.00
CA LEU A 74 5.77 3.69 -8.78
C LEU A 74 4.24 3.67 -8.75
N PHE A 75 3.62 3.02 -9.73
CA PHE A 75 2.16 2.91 -9.77
C PHE A 75 1.63 2.24 -8.51
N THR A 76 2.26 1.16 -8.04
CA THR A 76 1.85 0.47 -6.80
C THR A 76 2.01 1.37 -5.57
N LEU A 77 3.11 2.12 -5.45
CA LEU A 77 3.37 2.98 -4.30
C LEU A 77 2.45 4.21 -4.22
N PHE A 78 1.97 4.73 -5.36
CA PHE A 78 1.12 5.92 -5.38
C PHE A 78 -0.36 5.60 -5.58
N VAL A 79 -0.68 4.70 -6.51
CA VAL A 79 -2.07 4.41 -6.89
C VAL A 79 -2.76 3.56 -5.85
N VAL A 80 -2.08 2.58 -5.24
CA VAL A 80 -2.73 1.73 -4.21
C VAL A 80 -3.14 2.57 -2.99
N PRO A 81 -2.29 3.45 -2.41
CA PRO A 81 -2.70 4.32 -1.32
C PRO A 81 -3.81 5.31 -1.71
N ALA A 82 -3.71 5.91 -2.90
CA ALA A 82 -4.73 6.86 -3.36
C ALA A 82 -6.10 6.18 -3.55
N VAL A 83 -6.13 5.01 -4.18
CA VAL A 83 -7.35 4.21 -4.36
C VAL A 83 -7.90 3.76 -3.01
N TYR A 84 -7.05 3.41 -2.04
CA TYR A 84 -7.50 3.09 -0.69
C TYR A 84 -8.19 4.27 -0.02
N LEU A 85 -7.63 5.49 -0.11
CA LEU A 85 -8.27 6.68 0.46
C LEU A 85 -9.64 6.99 -0.17
N LEU A 86 -9.80 6.70 -1.47
CA LEU A 86 -11.04 6.93 -2.20
C LEU A 86 -12.11 5.86 -1.93
N LEU A 87 -11.73 4.59 -1.84
CA LEU A 87 -12.67 3.46 -1.78
C LEU A 87 -12.87 2.89 -0.38
N ALA A 88 -11.90 3.02 0.53
CA ALA A 88 -12.03 2.43 1.86
C ALA A 88 -13.16 3.12 2.64
N ARG A 89 -13.92 2.33 3.41
CA ARG A 89 -14.95 2.83 4.33
C ARG A 89 -14.30 3.30 5.63
N ASP A 90 -14.79 4.38 6.23
CA ASP A 90 -14.29 4.80 7.56
C ASP A 90 -14.96 3.92 8.60
N HIS A 91 -14.19 3.00 9.17
CA HIS A 91 -14.69 2.13 10.25
C HIS A 91 -14.93 2.94 11.54
N ASN A 92 -14.21 4.04 11.74
CA ASN A 92 -14.40 4.95 12.89
C ASN A 92 -15.65 5.84 12.79
N ALA A 93 -16.04 6.24 11.58
CA ALA A 93 -17.28 7.02 11.39
C ALA A 93 -18.53 6.18 11.67
N THR A 94 -18.42 4.85 11.52
CA THR A 94 -19.52 3.92 11.78
C THR A 94 -19.71 3.69 13.29
N ALA A 95 -18.63 3.57 14.07
CA ALA A 95 -18.69 3.43 15.52
C ALA A 95 -19.34 4.66 16.22
N ALA A 96 -19.13 5.87 15.70
CA ALA A 96 -19.78 7.08 16.21
C ALA A 96 -21.30 7.14 15.92
N SER A 97 -21.81 6.33 14.99
CA SER A 97 -23.22 6.31 14.59
C SER A 97 -24.10 5.30 15.36
N HIS A 98 -23.54 4.55 16.31
CA HIS A 98 -24.26 3.57 17.15
C HIS A 98 -24.35 3.97 18.63
N GLY A 99 -24.10 5.26 18.95
CA GLY A 99 -24.08 5.78 20.32
C GLY A 99 -25.28 6.63 20.73
N ASP A 100 -26.41 6.59 20.00
CA ASP A 100 -27.61 7.37 20.34
C ASP A 100 -28.79 6.44 20.63
N GLU A 101 -28.71 5.73 21.75
CA GLU A 101 -29.91 5.23 22.44
C GLU A 101 -29.95 5.89 23.83
N PRO A 102 -30.66 7.02 23.98
CA PRO A 102 -30.86 7.64 25.28
C PRO A 102 -31.94 6.85 26.03
N THR A 103 -31.58 5.71 26.62
CA THR A 103 -32.43 5.07 27.65
C THR A 103 -32.21 5.80 28.97
N GLY A 104 -32.76 7.02 29.03
CA GLY A 104 -33.07 7.72 30.25
C GLY A 104 -34.48 7.38 30.70
N ALA A 105 -34.62 6.64 31.79
CA ALA A 105 -35.78 6.72 32.66
C ALA A 105 -35.30 6.69 34.12
N PRO A 106 -35.57 7.73 34.92
CA PRO A 106 -35.23 7.74 36.33
C PRO A 106 -36.37 7.08 37.10
N GLU A 107 -36.15 5.89 37.66
CA GLU A 107 -37.08 5.34 38.65
C GLU A 107 -36.48 5.47 40.04
N ARG A 108 -36.65 6.67 40.62
CA ARG A 108 -36.78 6.80 42.07
C ARG A 108 -38.27 6.70 42.39
N ALA A 109 -38.70 5.66 43.10
CA ALA A 109 -39.69 5.74 44.18
C ALA A 109 -40.02 4.34 44.71
N THR A 110 -40.11 4.28 46.05
CA THR A 110 -40.67 3.23 46.93
C THR A 110 -39.87 1.96 47.17
#